data_AF-A0A3S5DZ26-F1
#
_entry.id   AF-A0A3S5DZ26-F1
#
_cell.length_a   1.000
_cell.length_b   1.000
_cell.length_c   1.000
_cell.angle_alpha   90.00
_cell.angle_beta   90.00
_cell.angle_gamma   90.00
#
_symmetry.space_group_name_H-M   'P 1'
#
loop_
_entity.id
_entity.type
_entity.pdbx_description
1 polymer ?
#
loop_
_entity_poly.entity_id
_entity_poly.type
_entity_poly.pdbx_seq_one_letter_code
_entity_poly.pdbx_strand_id
1 'polypeptide(L)'
;MSQAMLHESRLAKENAKKVPSSINPKIPALLLVSNGEGTTFSQSEWQRYAERFASDQSNVQVDYMDAPHDLYHYQSDAIVSRIKEFLENN
;
A
#
# COMPACT_ATOMS: atom_id res chain seq x y z
N MET A 1 -24.39 1.99 17.81
CA MET A 1 -23.54 2.99 17.11
C MET A 1 -23.94 4.38 17.56
N SER A 2 -22.96 5.25 17.86
CA SER A 2 -23.25 6.65 18.23
C SER A 2 -23.53 7.50 16.99
N GLN A 3 -24.14 8.67 17.17
CA GLN A 3 -24.34 9.62 16.07
C GLN A 3 -23.02 10.10 15.46
N ALA A 4 -21.96 10.22 16.27
CA ALA A 4 -20.62 10.54 15.79
C ALA A 4 -20.07 9.46 14.84
N MET A 5 -20.16 8.18 15.22
CA MET A 5 -19.69 7.07 14.37
C MET A 5 -20.45 6.99 13.04
N LEU A 6 -21.77 7.22 13.06
CA LEU A 6 -22.58 7.26 11.84
C LEU A 6 -22.18 8.42 10.93
N HIS A 7 -21.90 9.59 11.51
CA HIS A 7 -21.46 10.76 10.75
C HIS A 7 -20.08 10.53 10.11
N GLU A 8 -19.13 9.98 10.87
CA GLU A 8 -17.80 9.64 10.39
C GLU A 8 -17.85 8.65 9.23
N SER A 9 -18.61 7.55 9.38
CA SER A 9 -18.77 6.55 8.33
C SER A 9 -19.36 7.14 7.04
N ARG A 10 -20.32 8.07 7.14
CA ARG A 10 -20.90 8.77 5.98
C ARG A 10 -19.88 9.68 5.28
N LEU A 11 -19.06 10.38 6.05
CA LEU A 11 -18.10 11.34 5.51
C LEU A 11 -16.83 10.69 4.95
N ALA A 12 -16.49 9.47 5.36
CA ALA A 12 -15.28 8.77 4.92
C ALA A 12 -15.17 8.71 3.39
N LYS A 13 -16.26 8.36 2.69
CA LYS A 13 -16.29 8.27 1.22
C LYS A 13 -16.10 9.63 0.54
N GLU A 14 -16.73 10.68 1.05
CA GLU A 14 -16.59 12.03 0.47
C GLU A 14 -15.23 12.65 0.77
N ASN A 15 -14.64 12.34 1.92
CA ASN A 15 -13.29 12.76 2.27
C ASN A 15 -12.23 12.06 1.42
N ALA A 16 -12.40 10.77 1.11
CA ALA A 16 -11.49 10.05 0.23
C ALA A 16 -11.34 10.73 -1.16
N LYS A 17 -12.42 11.32 -1.70
CA LYS A 17 -12.38 12.07 -2.97
C LYS A 17 -11.53 13.34 -2.93
N LYS A 18 -11.20 13.85 -1.74
CA LYS A 18 -10.34 15.04 -1.59
C LYS A 18 -8.86 14.69 -1.76
N VAL A 19 -8.52 13.42 -1.69
CA VAL A 19 -7.14 12.93 -1.84
C VAL A 19 -6.92 12.55 -3.32
N PRO A 20 -5.82 13.00 -3.95
CA PRO A 20 -5.46 12.55 -5.29
C PRO A 20 -5.34 11.03 -5.36
N SER A 21 -5.77 10.43 -6.46
CA SER A 21 -5.68 8.98 -6.68
C SER A 21 -4.29 8.48 -7.06
N SER A 22 -3.32 9.38 -7.20
CA SER A 22 -1.94 9.10 -7.60
C SER A 22 -0.92 9.85 -6.77
N ILE A 23 0.27 9.29 -6.68
CA ILE A 23 1.46 9.95 -6.14
C ILE A 23 1.92 11.01 -7.14
N ASN A 24 2.51 12.10 -6.62
CA ASN A 24 3.14 13.10 -7.47
C ASN A 24 4.20 12.42 -8.38
N PRO A 25 4.08 12.50 -9.72
CA PRO A 25 4.96 11.79 -10.65
C PRO A 25 6.46 12.14 -10.51
N LYS A 26 6.78 13.26 -9.85
CA LYS A 26 8.17 13.68 -9.58
C LYS A 26 8.81 12.98 -8.39
N ILE A 27 8.05 12.20 -7.64
CA ILE A 27 8.50 11.52 -6.44
C ILE A 27 8.53 10.02 -6.74
N PRO A 28 9.71 9.39 -6.83
CA PRO A 28 9.82 7.94 -6.86
C PRO A 28 9.18 7.34 -5.60
N ALA A 29 8.41 6.27 -5.76
CA ALA A 29 7.78 5.56 -4.65
C ALA A 29 8.01 4.05 -4.73
N LEU A 30 8.35 3.44 -3.61
CA LEU A 30 8.42 1.99 -3.44
C LEU A 30 7.20 1.52 -2.64
N LEU A 31 6.47 0.55 -3.17
CA LEU A 31 5.35 -0.11 -2.52
C LEU A 31 5.70 -1.58 -2.24
N LEU A 32 5.94 -1.90 -0.97
CA LEU A 32 6.18 -3.27 -0.50
C LEU A 32 4.86 -3.93 -0.14
N VAL A 33 4.54 -5.07 -0.76
CA VAL A 33 3.23 -5.72 -0.67
C VAL A 33 3.36 -7.14 -0.14
N SER A 34 2.74 -7.40 1.01
CA SER A 34 2.67 -8.73 1.62
C SER A 34 1.85 -9.74 0.82
N ASN A 35 1.86 -11.01 1.25
CA ASN A 35 0.96 -12.04 0.73
C ASN A 35 -0.49 -11.89 1.26
N GLY A 36 -0.72 -11.00 2.23
CA GLY A 36 -2.05 -10.67 2.73
C GLY A 36 -2.53 -11.56 3.88
N GLU A 37 -1.74 -12.54 4.32
CA GLU A 37 -2.02 -13.28 5.56
C GLU A 37 -2.12 -12.32 6.75
N GLY A 38 -3.12 -12.52 7.62
CA GLY A 38 -3.45 -11.60 8.71
C GLY A 38 -4.42 -10.48 8.32
N THR A 39 -4.78 -10.34 7.04
CA THR A 39 -5.88 -9.49 6.58
C THR A 39 -7.17 -10.30 6.39
N THR A 40 -8.27 -9.62 6.06
CA THR A 40 -9.55 -10.26 5.70
C THR A 40 -9.66 -10.63 4.22
N PHE A 41 -8.63 -10.38 3.42
CA PHE A 41 -8.64 -10.58 1.96
C PHE A 41 -7.86 -11.84 1.59
N SER A 42 -8.25 -12.47 0.48
CA SER A 42 -7.36 -13.45 -0.15
C SER A 42 -6.09 -12.76 -0.65
N GLN A 43 -5.01 -13.54 -0.81
CA GLN A 43 -3.75 -13.01 -1.35
C GLN A 43 -3.94 -12.30 -2.69
N SER A 44 -4.74 -12.88 -3.59
CA SER A 44 -4.97 -12.29 -4.91
C SER A 44 -5.77 -10.99 -4.84
N GLU A 45 -6.78 -10.90 -3.98
CA GLU A 45 -7.50 -9.64 -3.75
C GLU A 45 -6.59 -8.57 -3.16
N TRP A 46 -5.80 -8.93 -2.16
CA TRP A 46 -4.85 -8.04 -1.49
C TRP A 46 -3.83 -7.45 -2.47
N GLN A 47 -3.15 -8.32 -3.23
CA GLN A 47 -2.12 -7.92 -4.18
C GLN A 47 -2.69 -7.14 -5.37
N ARG A 48 -3.93 -7.42 -5.78
CA ARG A 48 -4.64 -6.70 -6.85
C ARG A 48 -4.90 -5.24 -6.50
N TYR A 49 -5.09 -4.89 -5.22
CA TYR A 49 -5.24 -3.49 -4.83
C TYR A 49 -3.97 -2.69 -5.10
N ALA A 50 -2.81 -3.25 -4.75
CA ALA A 50 -1.52 -2.63 -5.03
C ALA A 50 -1.24 -2.54 -6.54
N GLU A 51 -1.51 -3.62 -7.29
CA GLU A 51 -1.37 -3.65 -8.75
C GLU A 51 -2.21 -2.55 -9.42
N ARG A 52 -3.50 -2.46 -9.06
CA ARG A 52 -4.41 -1.43 -9.60
C ARG A 52 -4.02 -0.02 -9.22
N PHE A 53 -3.47 0.17 -8.02
CA PHE A 53 -2.98 1.48 -7.62
C PHE A 53 -1.80 1.87 -8.51
N ALA A 54 -0.82 0.99 -8.69
CA ALA A 54 0.40 1.31 -9.42
C ALA A 54 0.28 1.28 -10.96
N SER A 55 -0.77 0.67 -11.53
CA SER A 55 -0.85 0.36 -12.97
C SER A 55 -0.63 1.56 -13.90
N ASP A 56 -1.09 2.74 -13.48
CA ASP A 56 -1.04 3.97 -14.28
C ASP A 56 0.05 4.94 -13.78
N GLN A 57 0.96 4.47 -12.92
CA GLN A 57 1.95 5.29 -12.23
C GLN A 57 3.37 4.78 -12.46
N SER A 58 4.07 5.31 -13.47
CA SER A 58 5.44 4.88 -13.83
C SER A 58 6.50 5.16 -12.76
N ASN A 59 6.22 6.07 -11.81
CA ASN A 59 7.09 6.41 -10.69
C ASN A 59 6.89 5.50 -9.46
N VAL A 60 5.99 4.52 -9.53
CA VAL A 60 5.72 3.59 -8.44
C VAL A 60 6.30 2.22 -8.78
N GLN A 61 7.30 1.79 -8.02
CA GLN A 61 7.81 0.42 -8.03
C GLN A 61 7.02 -0.43 -7.03
N VAL A 62 6.59 -1.62 -7.44
CA VAL A 62 5.86 -2.57 -6.58
C VAL A 62 6.68 -3.83 -6.39
N ASP A 63 6.97 -4.16 -5.13
CA ASP A 63 7.74 -5.33 -4.73
C ASP A 63 6.84 -6.24 -3.88
N TYR A 64 6.60 -7.46 -4.36
CA TYR A 64 5.78 -8.45 -3.65
C TYR A 64 6.65 -9.34 -2.77
N MET A 65 6.23 -9.53 -1.52
CA MET A 65 6.96 -10.29 -0.51
C MET A 65 6.08 -11.41 0.04
N ASP A 66 6.62 -12.62 0.11
CA ASP A 66 5.93 -13.78 0.68
C ASP A 66 6.04 -13.78 2.21
N ALA A 67 5.33 -12.86 2.84
CA ALA A 67 5.17 -12.75 4.29
C ALA A 67 3.79 -12.17 4.65
N PRO A 68 3.30 -12.40 5.88
CA PRO A 68 2.08 -11.81 6.39
C PRO A 68 2.09 -10.28 6.39
N HIS A 69 0.91 -9.68 6.62
CA HIS A 69 0.66 -8.23 6.52
C HIS A 69 1.67 -7.36 7.28
N ASP A 70 2.03 -7.77 8.50
CA ASP A 70 3.04 -7.09 9.32
C ASP A 70 4.46 -7.46 8.88
N LEU A 71 4.82 -7.12 7.64
CA LEU A 71 6.07 -7.49 6.97
C LEU A 71 7.32 -7.27 7.85
N TYR A 72 7.35 -6.17 8.59
CA TYR A 72 8.47 -5.75 9.44
C TYR A 72 8.72 -6.70 10.62
N HIS A 73 7.77 -7.56 10.97
CA HIS A 73 7.96 -8.62 11.98
C HIS A 73 8.60 -9.89 11.42
N TYR A 74 8.50 -10.13 10.11
CA TYR A 74 8.93 -11.39 9.50
C TYR A 74 10.16 -11.25 8.62
N GLN A 75 10.31 -10.11 7.93
CA GLN A 75 11.33 -9.92 6.91
C GLN A 75 12.01 -8.54 7.02
N SER A 76 12.32 -8.08 8.24
CA SER A 76 12.94 -6.78 8.49
C SER A 76 14.19 -6.53 7.64
N ASP A 77 15.11 -7.50 7.57
CA ASP A 77 16.37 -7.37 6.83
C ASP A 77 16.15 -7.26 5.32
N ALA A 78 15.17 -8.00 4.79
CA ALA A 78 14.82 -7.92 3.38
C ALA A 78 14.18 -6.56 3.04
N ILE A 79 13.29 -6.05 3.90
CA ILE A 79 12.71 -4.71 3.76
C ILE A 79 13.81 -3.64 3.75
N VAL A 80 14.73 -3.68 4.71
CA VAL A 80 15.86 -2.73 4.77
C VAL A 80 16.70 -2.81 3.51
N SER A 81 16.98 -4.01 3.01
CA SER A 81 17.76 -4.21 1.78
C SER A 81 17.05 -3.60 0.57
N ARG A 82 15.74 -3.85 0.40
CA ARG A 82 14.94 -3.27 -0.69
C ARG A 82 14.87 -1.75 -0.63
N ILE A 83 14.70 -1.17 0.56
CA ILE A 83 14.70 0.28 0.74
C ILE A 83 16.07 0.87 0.34
N LYS A 84 17.18 0.25 0.74
CA LYS A 84 18.52 0.72 0.34
C LYS A 84 18.71 0.65 -1.17
N GLU A 85 18.39 -0.49 -1.79
CA GLU A 85 18.48 -0.65 -3.25
C GLU A 85 17.63 0.40 -3.98
N PHE A 86 16.42 0.68 -3.50
CA PHE A 86 15.56 1.69 -4.09
C PHE A 86 16.16 3.11 -3.99
N LEU A 87 16.71 3.47 -2.81
CA LEU A 87 17.33 4.77 -2.57
C LEU A 87 18.66 4.98 -3.33
N GLU A 88 19.39 3.91 -3.63
CA GLU A 88 20.64 3.98 -4.40
C GLU A 88 20.38 4.15 -5.91
N ASN A 89 19.20 3.77 -6.39
CA ASN A 89 18.85 3.76 -7.81
C ASN A 89 17.89 4.89 -8.24
N ASN A 90 17.53 5.80 -7.33
CA ASN A 90 16.63 6.94 -7.58
C ASN A 90 17.18 8.24 -6.99
#